data_AF-A0A9P1I0F4-F1
#
_entry.id   AF-A0A9P1I0F4-F1
#
_cell.length_a   1.000
_cell.length_b   1.000
_cell.length_c   1.000
_cell.angle_alpha   90.00
_cell.angle_beta   90.00
_cell.angle_gamma   90.00
#
_symmetry.space_group_name_H-M   'P 1'
#
loop_
_entity.id
_entity.type
_entity.pdbx_description
1 polymer ?
#
loop_
_entity_poly.entity_id
_entity_poly.type
_entity_poly.pdbx_seq_one_letter_code
_entity_poly.pdbx_strand_id
1 'polypeptide(L)'
;MEFTNLPDEVIVHVLKNSSPSTVAKFRRMNRRMNDLINHHRLGRPVVDEFSVTIRTAPSRSAPMGRIQLKKNSNQMKRKVMFTMKRKNKHHHLVEEENVEGPSNPSESQIIEKTLKTVKLANRVSFDGINVDSSFHKMVTSRWNDLSSVNNLTFTLCRMNLTEEELTSILLKTGLNSLTLDFCHFHTDVINDKILRLLPELECLRIQPRSPLYLAELTDNTLRAWSQKPPRTIALYNCITSFTIQGIVDFVKVVPNTEAEWDFGRVLPSTNSAEALLSLTMTPGVTVNVSDDYRSRRIQVDRLKSKIAFNLLTEEIFT
;
A
#
# COMPACT_ATOMS: atom_id res chain seq x y z
N MET A 1 49.07 3.63 8.21
CA MET A 1 48.02 4.49 8.79
C MET A 1 46.91 3.61 9.32
N GLU A 2 46.53 3.74 10.58
CA GLU A 2 45.40 2.98 11.14
C GLU A 2 44.07 3.62 10.72
N PHE A 3 43.11 2.78 10.32
CA PHE A 3 41.78 3.21 9.87
C PHE A 3 41.02 4.03 10.93
N THR A 4 41.36 3.85 12.20
CA THR A 4 40.84 4.57 13.36
C THR A 4 41.28 6.04 13.43
N ASN A 5 42.34 6.41 12.71
CA ASN A 5 42.89 7.77 12.70
C ASN A 5 42.32 8.64 11.57
N LEU A 6 41.45 8.08 10.72
CA LEU A 6 40.77 8.84 9.68
C LEU A 6 39.71 9.79 10.28
N PRO A 7 39.39 10.90 9.60
CA PRO A 7 38.26 11.76 9.97
C PRO A 7 36.93 11.01 9.94
N ASP A 8 36.00 11.38 10.83
CA ASP A 8 34.69 10.73 10.97
C ASP A 8 33.91 10.69 9.64
N GLU A 9 33.96 11.76 8.86
CA GLU A 9 33.28 11.87 7.56
C GLU A 9 33.78 10.83 6.55
N VAL A 10 35.10 10.61 6.50
CA VAL A 10 35.73 9.62 5.60
C VAL A 10 35.33 8.21 6.04
N ILE A 11 35.37 7.94 7.35
CA ILE A 11 34.98 6.65 7.92
C ILE A 11 33.51 6.35 7.61
N VAL A 12 32.62 7.33 7.81
CA VAL A 12 31.20 7.20 7.50
C VAL A 12 30.99 6.94 6.01
N HIS A 13 31.70 7.64 5.12
CA HIS A 13 31.59 7.44 3.69
C HIS A 13 32.01 6.03 3.26
N VAL A 14 33.14 5.52 3.80
CA VAL A 14 33.61 4.15 3.53
C VAL A 14 32.63 3.11 4.07
N LEU A 15 32.16 3.28 5.31
CA LEU A 15 31.24 2.34 5.96
C LEU A 15 29.83 2.35 5.35
N LYS A 16 29.38 3.47 4.76
CA LYS A 16 28.12 3.54 4.00
C LYS A 16 28.11 2.59 2.81
N ASN A 17 29.25 2.43 2.15
CA ASN A 17 29.42 1.57 0.97
C ASN A 17 29.87 0.14 1.34
N SER A 18 30.08 -0.14 2.62
CA SER A 18 30.57 -1.42 3.11
C SER A 18 29.43 -2.41 3.39
N SER A 19 29.73 -3.72 3.34
CA SER A 19 28.75 -4.75 3.68
C SER A 19 28.29 -4.65 5.15
N PRO A 20 27.05 -5.02 5.49
CA PRO A 20 26.57 -5.05 6.88
C PRO A 20 27.47 -5.86 7.83
N SER A 21 28.04 -6.97 7.35
CA SER A 21 28.99 -7.78 8.11
C SER A 21 30.30 -7.04 8.40
N THR A 22 30.80 -6.25 7.44
CA THR A 22 31.99 -5.41 7.63
C THR A 22 31.71 -4.34 8.68
N VAL A 23 30.57 -3.64 8.56
CA VAL A 23 30.18 -2.62 9.55
C VAL A 23 29.98 -3.22 10.94
N ALA A 24 29.44 -4.43 11.05
CA ALA A 24 29.31 -5.13 12.34
C ALA A 24 30.67 -5.44 12.99
N LYS A 25 31.71 -5.73 12.21
CA LYS A 25 33.08 -5.86 12.71
C LYS A 25 33.62 -4.53 13.21
N PHE A 26 33.45 -3.45 12.43
CA PHE A 26 33.87 -2.10 12.83
C PHE A 26 33.16 -1.61 14.11
N ARG A 27 31.89 -1.97 14.30
CA ARG A 27 31.13 -1.65 15.52
C ARG A 27 31.79 -2.20 16.78
N ARG A 28 32.50 -3.33 16.68
CA ARG A 28 33.15 -3.99 17.82
C ARG A 28 34.60 -3.54 18.05
N MET A 29 35.16 -2.71 17.16
CA MET A 29 36.58 -2.33 17.25
C MET A 29 36.86 -1.35 18.38
N ASN A 30 36.07 -0.27 18.49
CA ASN A 30 36.22 0.71 19.57
C ASN A 30 34.93 1.52 19.77
N ARG A 31 34.89 2.29 20.88
CA ARG A 31 33.74 3.12 21.25
C ARG A 31 33.39 4.17 20.19
N ARG A 32 34.39 4.86 19.63
CA ARG A 32 34.19 5.87 18.57
C ARG A 32 33.49 5.27 17.34
N MET A 33 33.91 4.10 16.88
CA MET A 33 33.27 3.40 15.75
C MET A 33 31.86 2.94 16.09
N ASN A 34 31.65 2.43 17.31
CA ASN A 34 30.30 2.08 17.77
C ASN A 34 29.38 3.32 17.77
N ASP A 35 29.86 4.44 18.31
CA ASP A 35 29.11 5.69 18.37
C ASP A 35 28.82 6.24 16.96
N LEU A 36 29.80 6.25 16.06
CA LEU A 36 29.61 6.64 14.66
C LEU A 36 28.63 5.74 13.92
N ILE A 37 28.77 4.41 14.06
CA ILE A 37 27.89 3.45 13.41
C ILE A 37 26.46 3.57 13.94
N ASN A 38 26.26 3.82 15.23
CA ASN A 38 24.93 4.00 15.81
C ASN A 38 24.34 5.37 15.45
N HIS A 39 25.15 6.43 15.47
CA HIS A 39 24.75 7.79 15.11
C HIS A 39 24.33 7.88 13.64
N HIS A 40 25.13 7.29 12.74
CA HIS A 40 24.83 7.26 11.30
C HIS A 40 24.05 6.02 10.85
N ARG A 41 23.72 5.12 11.79
CA ARG A 41 23.01 3.83 11.58
C ARG A 41 23.51 3.05 10.38
N LEU A 42 24.81 2.85 10.34
CA LEU A 42 25.52 2.17 9.26
C LEU A 42 25.33 0.65 9.39
N GLY A 43 25.34 -0.04 8.24
CA GLY A 43 25.24 -1.50 8.19
C GLY A 43 23.86 -2.06 8.53
N ARG A 44 22.78 -1.28 8.33
CA ARG A 44 21.42 -1.83 8.39
C ARG A 44 21.25 -2.88 7.29
N PRO A 45 20.67 -4.05 7.60
CA PRO A 45 20.37 -5.03 6.57
C PRO A 45 19.30 -4.48 5.62
N VAL A 46 19.51 -4.72 4.34
CA VAL A 46 18.53 -4.45 3.29
C VAL A 46 17.47 -5.55 3.32
N VAL A 47 16.20 -5.15 3.31
CA VAL A 47 15.02 -6.02 3.29
C VAL A 47 14.22 -5.68 2.05
N ASP A 48 14.02 -6.68 1.18
CA ASP A 48 13.27 -6.52 -0.07
C ASP A 48 11.77 -6.45 0.22
N GLU A 49 11.25 -7.33 1.09
CA GLU A 49 9.85 -7.32 1.51
C GLU A 49 9.77 -7.23 3.03
N PHE A 50 9.07 -6.20 3.52
CA PHE A 50 8.81 -5.97 4.93
C PHE A 50 7.30 -5.98 5.18
N SER A 51 6.84 -6.88 6.04
CA SER A 51 5.42 -7.03 6.35
C SER A 51 5.20 -6.95 7.85
N VAL A 52 4.22 -6.13 8.25
CA VAL A 52 3.72 -6.06 9.62
C VAL A 52 2.30 -6.59 9.63
N THR A 53 2.03 -7.55 10.50
CA THR A 53 0.71 -8.16 10.63
C THR A 53 0.29 -8.17 12.09
N ILE A 54 -0.85 -7.55 12.39
CA ILE A 54 -1.43 -7.55 13.75
C ILE A 54 -2.63 -8.49 13.75
N ARG A 55 -2.60 -9.51 14.62
CA ARG A 55 -3.69 -10.49 14.78
C ARG A 55 -4.06 -10.68 16.23
N THR A 56 -5.35 -10.88 16.50
CA THR A 56 -5.80 -11.41 17.78
C THR A 56 -5.65 -12.93 17.78
N ALA A 57 -4.97 -13.45 18.80
CA ALA A 57 -4.80 -14.88 19.00
C ALA A 57 -5.13 -15.23 20.45
N PRO A 58 -5.69 -16.42 20.73
CA PRO A 58 -5.86 -16.86 22.11
C PRO A 58 -4.49 -16.92 22.79
N SER A 59 -4.44 -16.48 24.04
CA SER A 59 -3.24 -16.63 24.87
C SER A 59 -2.94 -18.11 25.08
N ARG A 60 -1.94 -18.64 24.38
CA ARG A 60 -1.39 -19.97 24.71
C ARG A 60 -0.44 -19.81 25.88
N SER A 61 -0.70 -20.54 26.96
CA SER A 61 0.14 -20.55 28.16
C SER A 61 1.26 -21.60 28.15
N ALA A 62 1.41 -22.42 27.10
CA ALA A 62 2.44 -23.46 27.05
C ALA A 62 2.85 -23.91 25.62
N PRO A 63 4.08 -24.44 25.43
CA PRO A 63 4.55 -25.02 24.17
C PRO A 63 3.78 -26.28 23.77
N MET A 64 3.76 -26.60 22.47
CA MET A 64 3.03 -27.74 21.91
C MET A 64 3.44 -29.07 22.55
N GLY A 65 2.47 -29.90 22.94
CA GLY A 65 2.69 -31.28 23.42
C GLY A 65 2.25 -31.61 24.85
N ARG A 66 1.77 -30.63 25.63
CA ARG A 66 1.19 -30.90 26.96
C ARG A 66 -0.30 -30.57 26.99
N ILE A 67 -1.12 -31.58 27.28
CA ILE A 67 -2.56 -31.45 27.49
C ILE A 67 -2.77 -30.77 28.85
N GLN A 68 -3.45 -29.62 28.89
CA GLN A 68 -3.94 -29.01 30.13
C GLN A 68 -5.45 -29.13 30.23
N LEU A 69 -5.93 -29.44 31.44
CA LEU A 69 -7.31 -29.23 31.86
C LEU A 69 -7.57 -27.71 31.91
N LYS A 70 -8.59 -27.27 31.15
CA LYS A 70 -8.91 -25.87 30.85
C LYS A 70 -8.90 -24.96 32.09
N LYS A 71 -7.92 -24.06 32.20
CA LYS A 71 -8.13 -22.76 32.84
C LYS A 71 -8.59 -21.80 31.75
N ASN A 72 -9.88 -21.45 31.74
CA ASN A 72 -10.46 -20.50 30.81
C ASN A 72 -9.94 -19.08 31.09
N SER A 73 -8.70 -18.77 30.72
CA SER A 73 -8.36 -17.38 30.42
C SER A 73 -8.78 -17.12 28.98
N ASN A 74 -10.04 -16.73 28.77
CA ASN A 74 -10.56 -16.22 27.48
C ASN A 74 -9.89 -14.91 27.03
N GLN A 75 -8.72 -14.56 27.58
CA GLN A 75 -7.97 -13.39 27.20
C GLN A 75 -7.34 -13.63 25.82
N MET A 76 -7.92 -12.97 24.83
CA MET A 76 -7.31 -12.79 23.52
C MET A 76 -6.11 -11.84 23.66
N LYS A 77 -4.99 -12.20 23.06
CA LYS A 77 -3.79 -11.36 22.98
C LYS A 77 -3.60 -10.88 21.56
N ARG A 78 -3.22 -9.61 21.39
CA ARG A 78 -2.75 -9.10 20.11
C ARG A 78 -1.30 -9.51 19.88
N LYS A 79 -1.02 -10.10 18.72
CA LYS A 79 0.32 -10.48 18.30
C LYS A 79 0.74 -9.61 17.12
N VAL A 80 1.94 -9.04 17.21
CA VAL A 80 2.55 -8.27 16.12
C VAL A 80 3.61 -9.14 15.47
N MET A 81 3.37 -9.51 14.21
CA MET A 81 4.27 -10.34 13.44
C MET A 81 5.00 -9.47 12.41
N PHE A 82 6.32 -9.57 12.41
CA PHE A 82 7.19 -8.97 11.41
C PHE A 82 7.73 -10.07 10.50
N THR A 83 7.46 -9.94 9.20
CA THR A 83 8.07 -10.80 8.19
C THR A 83 9.04 -9.98 7.37
N MET A 84 10.29 -10.42 7.30
CA MET A 84 11.35 -9.79 6.53
C MET A 84 11.88 -10.79 5.51
N LYS A 85 11.84 -10.43 4.24
CA LYS A 85 12.47 -11.21 3.16
C LYS A 85 13.66 -10.45 2.61
N ARG A 86 14.77 -11.14 2.48
CA ARG A 86 15.98 -10.67 1.78
C ARG A 86 16.21 -11.57 0.58
N LYS A 87 16.98 -11.11 -0.42
CA LYS A 87 17.44 -11.95 -1.53
C LYS A 87 17.93 -13.30 -1.01
N ASN A 88 17.12 -14.34 -1.27
CA ASN A 88 17.34 -15.75 -0.92
C ASN A 88 17.30 -16.13 0.57
N LYS A 89 16.79 -15.29 1.48
CA LYS A 89 16.60 -15.64 2.91
C LYS A 89 15.30 -15.08 3.48
N HIS A 90 14.56 -15.92 4.19
CA HIS A 90 13.36 -15.55 4.94
C HIS A 90 13.68 -15.46 6.43
N HIS A 91 13.25 -14.37 7.07
CA HIS A 91 13.35 -14.20 8.51
C HIS A 91 12.01 -13.75 9.08
N HIS A 92 11.46 -14.54 9.99
CA HIS A 92 10.24 -14.20 10.73
C HIS A 92 10.63 -13.78 12.14
N LEU A 93 10.19 -12.59 12.55
CA LEU A 93 10.30 -12.13 13.93
C LEU A 93 8.87 -11.99 14.45
N VAL A 94 8.52 -12.76 15.48
CA VAL A 94 7.20 -12.68 16.13
C VAL A 94 7.42 -12.05 17.49
N GLU A 95 6.79 -10.89 17.72
CA GLU A 95 6.75 -10.26 19.04
C GLU A 95 5.31 -10.33 19.57
N GLU A 96 5.14 -10.96 20.73
CA GLU A 96 3.84 -11.12 21.38
C GLU A 96 3.67 -10.06 22.47
N GLU A 97 2.60 -9.27 22.41
CA GLU A 97 2.24 -8.36 23.49
C GLU A 97 0.95 -8.81 24.20
N ASN A 98 0.88 -8.52 25.51
CA ASN A 98 -0.34 -8.67 26.29
C ASN A 98 -1.07 -7.33 26.30
N VAL A 99 -2.13 -7.15 25.52
CA VAL A 99 -2.96 -5.94 25.64
C VAL A 99 -4.42 -6.17 25.24
N GLU A 100 -5.32 -5.73 26.12
CA GLU A 100 -6.75 -5.49 25.89
C GLU A 100 -6.96 -4.13 25.21
N GLY A 101 -7.76 -4.07 24.13
CA GLY A 101 -8.22 -2.81 23.52
C GLY A 101 -7.79 -2.57 22.05
N PRO A 102 -8.43 -1.61 21.34
CA PRO A 102 -8.32 -1.47 19.89
C PRO A 102 -7.08 -0.72 19.37
N SER A 103 -6.29 -0.06 20.23
CA SER A 103 -5.04 0.63 19.88
C SER A 103 -4.17 0.71 21.14
N ASN A 104 -2.94 0.19 21.12
CA ASN A 104 -1.98 0.44 22.20
C ASN A 104 -0.79 1.23 21.66
N PRO A 105 -0.37 2.37 22.26
CA PRO A 105 0.86 3.08 21.89
C PRO A 105 2.13 2.21 21.86
N SER A 106 2.13 1.05 22.52
CA SER A 106 3.21 0.07 22.43
C SER A 106 3.39 -0.53 21.02
N GLU A 107 2.29 -0.75 20.28
CA GLU A 107 2.31 -1.35 18.94
C GLU A 107 3.10 -0.47 17.96
N SER A 108 2.79 0.83 17.91
CA SER A 108 3.48 1.80 17.06
C SER A 108 4.96 1.94 17.46
N GLN A 109 5.29 1.86 18.75
CA GLN A 109 6.68 1.91 19.20
C GLN A 109 7.50 0.70 18.75
N ILE A 110 6.91 -0.51 18.80
CA ILE A 110 7.57 -1.73 18.33
C ILE A 110 7.78 -1.69 16.82
N ILE A 111 6.75 -1.27 16.07
CA ILE A 111 6.86 -1.12 14.62
C ILE A 111 7.94 -0.10 14.28
N GLU A 112 7.93 1.07 14.94
CA GLU A 112 8.94 2.10 14.73
C GLU A 112 10.35 1.59 15.03
N LYS A 113 10.54 0.92 16.17
CA LYS A 113 11.82 0.34 16.56
C LYS A 113 12.30 -0.65 15.51
N THR A 114 11.42 -1.50 15.00
CA THR A 114 11.76 -2.51 13.99
C THR A 114 12.10 -1.86 12.64
N LEU A 115 11.28 -0.92 12.16
CA LEU A 115 11.54 -0.15 10.93
C LEU A 115 12.91 0.56 10.98
N LYS A 116 13.24 1.13 12.14
CA LYS A 116 14.52 1.81 12.38
C LYS A 116 15.75 0.90 12.24
N THR A 117 15.60 -0.43 12.37
CA THR A 117 16.72 -1.40 12.27
C THR A 117 17.05 -1.84 10.85
N VAL A 118 16.16 -1.62 9.88
CA VAL A 118 16.30 -2.13 8.52
C VAL A 118 16.37 -1.01 7.48
N LYS A 119 16.85 -1.35 6.27
CA LYS A 119 16.70 -0.51 5.07
C LYS A 119 15.71 -1.20 4.13
N LEU A 120 14.67 -0.50 3.72
CA LEU A 120 13.59 -1.02 2.88
C LEU A 120 13.94 -0.80 1.40
N ALA A 121 13.69 -1.79 0.54
CA ALA A 121 14.16 -1.75 -0.85
C ALA A 121 13.12 -2.06 -1.93
N ASN A 122 11.94 -2.60 -1.60
CA ASN A 122 10.93 -2.86 -2.63
C ASN A 122 9.49 -2.80 -2.09
N ARG A 123 9.12 -3.72 -1.19
CA ARG A 123 7.73 -3.87 -0.74
C ARG A 123 7.57 -3.65 0.75
N VAL A 124 6.56 -2.88 1.11
CA VAL A 124 6.09 -2.72 2.48
C VAL A 124 4.60 -3.08 2.54
N SER A 125 4.23 -3.95 3.48
CA SER A 125 2.83 -4.31 3.71
C SER A 125 2.42 -4.18 5.17
N PHE A 126 1.23 -3.65 5.39
CA PHE A 126 0.61 -3.51 6.71
C PHE A 126 -0.72 -4.25 6.72
N ASP A 127 -0.91 -5.17 7.66
CA ASP A 127 -2.11 -5.99 7.80
C ASP A 127 -2.72 -5.81 9.20
N GLY A 128 -3.97 -5.35 9.26
CA GLY A 128 -4.74 -5.21 10.50
C GLY A 128 -4.34 -4.02 11.39
N ILE A 129 -3.72 -2.98 10.81
CA ILE A 129 -3.20 -1.82 11.55
C ILE A 129 -4.15 -0.63 11.47
N ASN A 130 -4.18 0.21 12.51
CA ASN A 130 -4.81 1.52 12.45
C ASN A 130 -3.83 2.52 11.81
N VAL A 131 -4.20 3.05 10.64
CA VAL A 131 -3.41 4.00 9.86
C VAL A 131 -3.96 5.38 10.17
N ASP A 132 -3.46 5.97 11.25
CA ASP A 132 -3.86 7.29 11.77
C ASP A 132 -2.68 8.29 11.79
N SER A 133 -2.88 9.49 12.33
CA SER A 133 -1.82 10.49 12.47
C SER A 133 -0.59 10.00 13.26
N SER A 134 -0.76 9.04 14.17
CA SER A 134 0.38 8.45 14.91
C SER A 134 1.20 7.54 13.98
N PHE A 135 0.52 6.75 13.14
CA PHE A 135 1.16 5.96 12.09
C PHE A 135 1.85 6.87 11.06
N HIS A 136 1.21 7.95 10.63
CA HIS A 136 1.81 8.93 9.72
C HIS A 136 3.12 9.49 10.31
N LYS A 137 3.12 9.96 11.56
CA LYS A 137 4.33 10.47 12.23
C LYS A 137 5.42 9.40 12.36
N MET A 138 5.04 8.17 12.65
CA MET A 138 5.95 7.03 12.73
C MET A 138 6.62 6.78 11.37
N VAL A 139 5.83 6.60 10.30
CA VAL A 139 6.30 6.23 8.97
C VAL A 139 7.08 7.36 8.31
N THR A 140 6.67 8.61 8.51
CA THR A 140 7.34 9.80 7.95
C THR A 140 8.48 10.32 8.80
N SER A 141 8.77 9.70 9.95
CA SER A 141 9.94 10.00 10.77
C SER A 141 11.21 10.05 9.92
N ARG A 142 12.10 11.04 10.17
CA ARG A 142 13.36 11.26 9.42
C ARG A 142 14.24 10.00 9.32
N TRP A 143 14.06 9.06 10.24
CA TRP A 143 14.85 7.85 10.37
C TRP A 143 14.38 6.68 9.50
N ASN A 144 13.16 6.79 8.95
CA ASN A 144 12.52 5.82 8.08
C ASN A 144 12.66 6.31 6.64
N ASP A 145 13.52 5.63 5.89
CA ASP A 145 13.72 5.89 4.46
C ASP A 145 12.84 4.94 3.66
N LEU A 146 11.85 5.52 2.99
CA LEU A 146 10.89 4.80 2.15
C LEU A 146 11.13 5.07 0.66
N SER A 147 12.17 5.83 0.31
CA SER A 147 12.42 6.28 -1.07
C SER A 147 12.58 5.13 -2.07
N SER A 148 13.08 3.99 -1.59
CA SER A 148 13.26 2.77 -2.40
C SER A 148 12.06 1.82 -2.34
N VAL A 149 10.98 2.18 -1.66
CA VAL A 149 9.76 1.37 -1.60
C VAL A 149 8.91 1.69 -2.81
N ASN A 150 8.66 0.67 -3.62
CA ASN A 150 7.89 0.80 -4.86
C ASN A 150 6.50 0.16 -4.75
N ASN A 151 6.32 -0.76 -3.79
CA ASN A 151 5.07 -1.48 -3.59
C ASN A 151 4.57 -1.27 -2.16
N LEU A 152 3.43 -0.60 -2.01
CA LEU A 152 2.79 -0.34 -0.73
C LEU A 152 1.44 -1.06 -0.66
N THR A 153 1.29 -1.94 0.32
CA THR A 153 0.07 -2.71 0.53
C THR A 153 -0.50 -2.46 1.92
N PHE A 154 -1.79 -2.12 1.99
CA PHE A 154 -2.56 -2.11 3.22
C PHE A 154 -3.68 -3.15 3.09
N THR A 155 -3.81 -3.99 4.11
CA THR A 155 -4.82 -5.05 4.15
C THR A 155 -5.54 -5.01 5.47
N LEU A 156 -6.88 -5.04 5.47
CA LEU A 156 -7.69 -5.04 6.69
C LEU A 156 -7.37 -3.88 7.66
N CYS A 157 -6.84 -2.77 7.13
CA CYS A 157 -6.44 -1.61 7.93
C CYS A 157 -7.62 -0.66 8.15
N ARG A 158 -7.55 0.14 9.22
CA ARG A 158 -8.45 1.28 9.44
C ARG A 158 -7.74 2.56 9.01
N MET A 159 -8.19 3.15 7.92
CA MET A 159 -7.63 4.36 7.33
C MET A 159 -8.32 5.58 7.96
N ASN A 160 -7.58 6.28 8.82
CA ASN A 160 -7.98 7.53 9.46
C ASN A 160 -6.88 8.58 9.25
N LEU A 161 -6.53 8.81 7.99
CA LEU A 161 -5.58 9.83 7.57
C LEU A 161 -6.33 10.98 6.93
N THR A 162 -5.74 12.17 6.98
CA THR A 162 -6.13 13.25 6.07
C THR A 162 -5.52 13.04 4.68
N GLU A 163 -6.04 13.76 3.69
CA GLU A 163 -5.46 13.82 2.34
C GLU A 163 -3.97 14.21 2.38
N GLU A 164 -3.61 15.21 3.18
CA GLU A 164 -2.24 15.70 3.33
C GLU A 164 -1.30 14.64 3.94
N GLU A 165 -1.77 13.92 4.96
CA GLU A 165 -0.99 12.87 5.62
C GLU A 165 -0.74 11.69 4.67
N LEU A 166 -1.76 11.28 3.91
CA LEU A 166 -1.60 10.23 2.90
C LEU A 166 -0.64 10.68 1.79
N THR A 167 -0.81 11.90 1.28
CA THR A 167 0.07 12.48 0.26
C THR A 167 1.53 12.48 0.72
N SER A 168 1.78 12.91 1.95
CA SER A 168 3.12 12.92 2.57
C SER A 168 3.76 11.53 2.61
N ILE A 169 2.98 10.48 2.90
CA ILE A 169 3.48 9.10 2.90
C ILE A 169 3.84 8.67 1.48
N LEU A 170 2.95 8.90 0.52
CA LEU A 170 3.10 8.42 -0.86
C LEU A 170 4.26 9.16 -1.57
N LEU A 171 4.44 10.46 -1.33
CA LEU A 171 5.57 11.22 -1.90
C LEU A 171 6.94 10.83 -1.35
N LYS A 172 6.99 10.16 -0.19
CA LYS A 172 8.25 9.60 0.34
C LYS A 172 8.63 8.26 -0.29
N THR A 173 7.76 7.70 -1.13
CA THR A 173 7.97 6.41 -1.79
C THR A 173 8.19 6.59 -3.29
N GLY A 174 8.98 5.70 -3.91
CA GLY A 174 9.08 5.58 -5.36
C GLY A 174 7.94 4.71 -5.91
N LEU A 175 6.69 5.07 -5.58
CA LEU A 175 5.55 4.18 -5.67
C LEU A 175 5.18 3.82 -7.11
N ASN A 176 5.21 2.52 -7.42
CA ASN A 176 4.71 1.95 -8.66
C ASN A 176 3.42 1.14 -8.44
N SER A 177 3.22 0.58 -7.25
CA SER A 177 2.00 -0.15 -6.90
C SER A 177 1.45 0.25 -5.55
N LEU A 178 0.17 0.64 -5.56
CA LEU A 178 -0.63 0.90 -4.37
C LEU A 178 -1.77 -0.11 -4.28
N THR A 179 -1.85 -0.84 -3.16
CA THR A 179 -2.94 -1.78 -2.88
C THR A 179 -3.59 -1.47 -1.54
N LEU A 180 -4.90 -1.27 -1.56
CA LEU A 180 -5.75 -1.01 -0.39
C LEU A 180 -6.87 -2.05 -0.34
N ASP A 181 -6.60 -3.21 0.28
CA ASP A 181 -7.51 -4.35 0.29
C ASP A 181 -8.23 -4.54 1.62
N PHE A 182 -9.55 -4.60 1.57
CA PHE A 182 -10.47 -4.76 2.69
C PHE A 182 -10.26 -3.73 3.82
N CYS A 183 -9.75 -2.54 3.47
CA CYS A 183 -9.58 -1.45 4.40
C CYS A 183 -10.93 -0.79 4.74
N HIS A 184 -11.02 -0.21 5.93
CA HIS A 184 -12.11 0.66 6.35
C HIS A 184 -11.65 2.12 6.28
N PHE A 185 -12.39 2.96 5.56
CA PHE A 185 -12.04 4.36 5.34
C PHE A 185 -12.98 5.25 6.15
N HIS A 186 -12.41 6.13 6.98
CA HIS A 186 -13.18 7.14 7.72
C HIS A 186 -13.42 8.41 6.90
N THR A 187 -12.52 8.70 5.97
CA THR A 187 -12.50 9.88 5.11
C THR A 187 -12.24 9.46 3.67
N ASP A 188 -12.78 10.21 2.71
CA ASP A 188 -12.38 10.08 1.31
C ASP A 188 -10.99 10.71 1.15
N VAL A 189 -9.99 9.87 0.91
CA VAL A 189 -8.57 10.27 0.82
C VAL A 189 -7.97 9.95 -0.53
N ILE A 190 -8.73 9.38 -1.47
CA ILE A 190 -8.22 9.04 -2.80
C ILE A 190 -8.93 9.93 -3.81
N ASN A 191 -8.20 10.91 -4.33
CA ASN A 191 -8.73 11.92 -5.23
C ASN A 191 -7.79 12.22 -6.40
N ASP A 192 -8.26 13.09 -7.30
CA ASP A 192 -7.51 13.53 -8.47
C ASP A 192 -6.17 14.19 -8.14
N LYS A 193 -6.05 14.85 -6.98
CA LYS A 193 -4.82 15.56 -6.60
C LYS A 193 -3.73 14.55 -6.25
N ILE A 194 -4.05 13.57 -5.41
CA ILE A 194 -3.09 12.53 -4.98
C ILE A 194 -2.62 11.71 -6.17
N LEU A 195 -3.54 11.25 -7.03
CA LEU A 195 -3.15 10.38 -8.15
C LEU A 195 -2.32 11.12 -9.21
N ARG A 196 -2.52 12.43 -9.39
CA ARG A 196 -1.65 13.26 -10.24
C ARG A 196 -0.22 13.39 -9.72
N LEU A 197 -0.01 13.25 -8.42
CA LEU A 197 1.32 13.28 -7.80
C LEU A 197 2.08 11.95 -7.94
N LEU A 198 1.46 10.92 -8.53
CA LEU A 198 2.03 9.58 -8.69
C LEU A 198 2.19 9.20 -10.17
N PRO A 199 3.08 9.86 -10.93
CA PRO A 199 3.23 9.64 -12.37
C PRO A 199 3.82 8.28 -12.74
N GLU A 200 4.48 7.61 -11.80
CA GLU A 200 5.09 6.28 -11.99
C GLU A 200 4.17 5.12 -11.55
N LEU A 201 2.92 5.41 -11.18
CA LEU A 201 1.98 4.40 -10.71
C LEU A 201 1.56 3.47 -11.86
N GLU A 202 1.99 2.21 -11.79
CA GLU A 202 1.63 1.16 -12.74
C GLU A 202 0.43 0.34 -12.27
N CYS A 203 0.20 0.24 -10.96
CA CYS A 203 -0.86 -0.58 -10.39
C CYS A 203 -1.58 0.15 -9.25
N LEU A 204 -2.87 0.41 -9.44
CA LEU A 204 -3.77 0.92 -8.42
C LEU A 204 -4.84 -0.13 -8.13
N ARG A 205 -4.88 -0.63 -6.90
CA ARG A 205 -5.93 -1.53 -6.43
C ARG A 205 -6.56 -0.98 -5.16
N ILE A 206 -7.87 -0.78 -5.20
CA ILE A 206 -8.67 -0.34 -4.07
C ILE A 206 -9.87 -1.27 -3.97
N GLN A 207 -9.97 -1.95 -2.84
CA GLN A 207 -11.09 -2.83 -2.51
C GLN A 207 -11.47 -2.56 -1.06
N PRO A 208 -12.33 -1.58 -0.77
CA PRO A 208 -12.76 -1.29 0.59
C PRO A 208 -13.66 -2.42 1.13
N ARG A 209 -13.71 -2.54 2.46
CA ARG A 209 -14.56 -3.54 3.15
C ARG A 209 -16.06 -3.27 2.93
N SER A 210 -16.44 -2.01 2.79
CA SER A 210 -17.80 -1.54 2.53
C SER A 210 -17.79 -0.63 1.30
N PRO A 211 -18.93 -0.41 0.61
CA PRO A 211 -18.96 0.51 -0.53
C PRO A 211 -18.36 1.87 -0.16
N LEU A 212 -17.43 2.36 -0.97
CA LEU A 212 -16.74 3.64 -0.77
C LEU A 212 -17.05 4.57 -1.92
N TYR A 213 -17.57 5.76 -1.63
CA TYR A 213 -17.73 6.80 -2.64
C TYR A 213 -16.46 7.65 -2.71
N LEU A 214 -15.82 7.65 -3.87
CA LEU A 214 -14.64 8.43 -4.22
C LEU A 214 -15.09 9.63 -5.03
N ALA A 215 -15.62 10.64 -4.35
CA ALA A 215 -16.35 11.75 -4.98
C ALA A 215 -15.41 12.65 -5.80
N GLU A 216 -14.17 12.78 -5.33
CA GLU A 216 -13.15 13.63 -5.95
C GLU A 216 -12.24 12.87 -6.93
N LEU A 217 -12.62 11.63 -7.28
CA LEU A 217 -11.99 10.85 -8.33
C LEU A 217 -12.79 11.00 -9.62
N THR A 218 -12.35 11.93 -10.48
CA THR A 218 -13.09 12.40 -11.66
C THR A 218 -12.32 12.18 -12.96
N ASP A 219 -12.91 12.55 -14.09
CA ASP A 219 -12.28 12.46 -15.42
C ASP A 219 -10.94 13.22 -15.53
N ASN A 220 -10.60 14.11 -14.60
CA ASN A 220 -9.26 14.70 -14.53
C ASN A 220 -8.17 13.64 -14.36
N THR A 221 -8.42 12.62 -13.53
CA THR A 221 -7.48 11.50 -13.35
C THR A 221 -7.33 10.70 -14.64
N LEU A 222 -8.45 10.41 -15.33
CA LEU A 222 -8.42 9.71 -16.61
C LEU A 222 -7.62 10.49 -17.66
N ARG A 223 -7.83 11.81 -17.73
CA ARG A 223 -7.05 12.70 -18.62
C ARG A 223 -5.57 12.68 -18.28
N ALA A 224 -5.18 12.69 -17.00
CA ALA A 224 -3.78 12.59 -16.59
C ALA A 224 -3.17 11.24 -16.98
N TRP A 225 -3.89 10.14 -16.76
CA TRP A 225 -3.44 8.80 -17.15
C TRP A 225 -3.39 8.59 -18.66
N SER A 226 -4.11 9.36 -19.48
CA SER A 226 -4.07 9.18 -20.94
C SER A 226 -2.65 9.29 -21.53
N GLN A 227 -1.75 10.05 -20.89
CA GLN A 227 -0.36 10.19 -21.33
C GLN A 227 0.53 9.00 -20.95
N LYS A 228 0.30 8.45 -19.75
CA LYS A 228 1.03 7.30 -19.20
C LYS A 228 0.05 6.48 -18.35
N PRO A 229 -0.70 5.55 -18.97
CA PRO A 229 -1.74 4.84 -18.25
C PRO A 229 -1.15 3.78 -17.33
N PRO A 230 -1.70 3.59 -16.11
CA PRO A 230 -1.35 2.44 -15.29
C PRO A 230 -1.62 1.14 -16.05
N ARG A 231 -0.83 0.09 -15.78
CA ARG A 231 -1.09 -1.25 -16.33
C ARG A 231 -2.32 -1.89 -15.69
N THR A 232 -2.56 -1.61 -14.41
CA THR A 232 -3.68 -2.15 -13.65
C THR A 232 -4.40 -1.06 -12.88
N ILE A 233 -5.72 -0.97 -13.08
CA ILE A 233 -6.64 -0.17 -12.27
C ILE A 233 -7.71 -1.13 -11.79
N ALA A 234 -7.94 -1.21 -10.48
CA ALA A 234 -8.88 -2.13 -9.89
C ALA A 234 -9.64 -1.45 -8.75
N LEU A 235 -10.78 -0.84 -9.05
CA LEU A 235 -11.61 -0.08 -8.11
C LEU A 235 -12.84 -0.90 -7.69
N TYR A 236 -12.60 -2.03 -7.02
CA TYR A 236 -13.69 -2.91 -6.59
C TYR A 236 -14.51 -2.28 -5.48
N ASN A 237 -15.84 -2.37 -5.56
CA ASN A 237 -16.74 -1.83 -4.55
C ASN A 237 -16.53 -0.32 -4.26
N CYS A 238 -15.91 0.40 -5.19
CA CYS A 238 -15.81 1.85 -5.19
C CYS A 238 -16.89 2.42 -6.12
N ILE A 239 -17.51 3.51 -5.70
CA ILE A 239 -18.34 4.36 -6.55
C ILE A 239 -17.48 5.57 -6.90
N THR A 240 -17.28 5.85 -8.18
CA THR A 240 -16.41 6.93 -8.67
C THR A 240 -17.21 7.99 -9.37
N SER A 241 -16.67 9.21 -9.44
CA SER A 241 -17.21 10.31 -10.24
C SER A 241 -16.67 10.32 -11.68
N PHE A 242 -16.10 9.21 -12.17
CA PHE A 242 -15.80 9.05 -13.58
C PHE A 242 -17.09 9.06 -14.39
N THR A 243 -17.07 9.74 -15.53
CA THR A 243 -18.19 9.69 -16.47
C THR A 243 -17.96 8.57 -17.49
N ILE A 244 -19.04 8.04 -18.05
CA ILE A 244 -18.94 7.08 -19.16
C ILE A 244 -18.17 7.70 -20.32
N GLN A 245 -18.45 8.98 -20.63
CA GLN A 245 -17.73 9.68 -21.70
C GLN A 245 -16.24 9.80 -21.39
N GLY A 246 -15.86 10.13 -20.16
CA GLY A 246 -14.46 10.20 -19.73
C GLY A 246 -13.73 8.85 -19.87
N ILE A 247 -14.40 7.75 -19.52
CA ILE A 247 -13.88 6.39 -19.74
C ILE A 247 -13.71 6.14 -21.24
N VAL A 248 -14.70 6.43 -22.06
CA VAL A 248 -14.63 6.23 -23.52
C VAL A 248 -13.48 7.03 -24.14
N ASP A 249 -13.34 8.30 -23.78
CA ASP A 249 -12.28 9.17 -24.27
C ASP A 249 -10.90 8.64 -23.85
N PHE A 250 -10.77 8.17 -22.61
CA PHE A 250 -9.57 7.50 -22.14
C PHE A 250 -9.23 6.27 -22.99
N VAL A 251 -10.19 5.36 -23.20
CA VAL A 251 -10.00 4.13 -24.00
C VAL A 251 -9.59 4.44 -25.45
N LYS A 252 -10.12 5.51 -26.06
CA LYS A 252 -9.80 5.89 -27.43
C LYS A 252 -8.37 6.45 -27.57
N VAL A 253 -7.87 7.15 -26.56
CA VAL A 253 -6.56 7.83 -26.62
C VAL A 253 -5.41 6.92 -26.18
N VAL A 254 -5.64 6.02 -25.21
CA VAL A 254 -4.57 5.16 -24.69
C VAL A 254 -4.05 4.16 -25.73
N PRO A 255 -2.72 3.91 -25.74
CA PRO A 255 -2.11 2.95 -26.66
C PRO A 255 -2.62 1.54 -26.40
N ASN A 256 -2.53 0.69 -27.44
CA ASN A 256 -2.87 -0.74 -27.35
C ASN A 256 -1.81 -1.48 -26.52
N THR A 257 -1.90 -1.39 -25.20
CA THR A 257 -1.02 -2.08 -24.25
C THR A 257 -1.77 -3.19 -23.52
N GLU A 258 -1.03 -4.19 -23.02
CA GLU A 258 -1.61 -5.20 -22.15
C GLU A 258 -1.94 -4.55 -20.80
N ALA A 259 -3.23 -4.34 -20.54
CA ALA A 259 -3.70 -3.61 -19.37
C ALA A 259 -5.04 -4.15 -18.87
N GLU A 260 -5.28 -4.01 -17.57
CA GLU A 260 -6.53 -4.41 -16.92
C GLU A 260 -7.09 -3.23 -16.13
N TRP A 261 -8.19 -2.65 -16.62
CA TRP A 261 -8.80 -1.46 -16.04
C TRP A 261 -10.24 -1.73 -15.60
N ASP A 262 -10.47 -1.76 -14.31
CA ASP A 262 -11.79 -1.78 -13.69
C ASP A 262 -12.03 -0.47 -12.95
N PHE A 263 -12.88 0.39 -13.52
CA PHE A 263 -13.20 1.71 -12.99
C PHE A 263 -14.25 1.67 -11.86
N GLY A 264 -14.67 0.48 -11.44
CA GLY A 264 -15.58 0.32 -10.31
C GLY A 264 -17.03 0.57 -10.69
N ARG A 265 -17.75 1.33 -9.86
CA ARG A 265 -19.16 1.70 -10.08
C ARG A 265 -19.24 3.15 -10.52
N VAL A 266 -19.95 3.38 -11.61
CA VAL A 266 -20.09 4.68 -12.28
C VAL A 266 -21.56 5.07 -12.24
N LEU A 267 -21.81 6.34 -11.91
CA LEU A 267 -23.16 6.90 -11.93
C LEU A 267 -23.61 7.15 -13.37
N PRO A 268 -24.88 6.86 -13.69
CA PRO A 268 -25.43 7.19 -15.00
C PRO A 268 -25.45 8.71 -15.20
N SER A 269 -25.08 9.16 -16.39
CA SER A 269 -25.24 10.54 -16.86
C SER A 269 -26.30 10.62 -17.96
N THR A 270 -26.83 11.82 -18.25
CA THR A 270 -27.88 12.03 -19.25
C THR A 270 -27.53 11.48 -20.64
N ASN A 271 -26.23 11.43 -20.99
CA ASN A 271 -25.75 10.99 -22.31
C ASN A 271 -25.14 9.58 -22.28
N SER A 272 -25.49 8.78 -21.27
CA SER A 272 -24.92 7.44 -21.08
C SER A 272 -25.11 6.54 -22.31
N ALA A 273 -26.29 6.56 -22.92
CA ALA A 273 -26.61 5.72 -24.07
C ALA A 273 -25.74 6.04 -25.30
N GLU A 274 -25.55 7.33 -25.60
CA GLU A 274 -24.72 7.79 -26.73
C GLU A 274 -23.24 7.44 -26.50
N ALA A 275 -22.74 7.67 -25.28
CA ALA A 275 -21.36 7.34 -24.93
C ALA A 275 -21.09 5.83 -25.08
N LEU A 276 -22.00 4.98 -24.59
CA LEU A 276 -21.91 3.52 -24.73
C LEU A 276 -21.99 3.07 -26.19
N LEU A 277 -22.87 3.66 -27.00
CA LEU A 277 -22.94 3.38 -28.42
C LEU A 277 -21.63 3.76 -29.12
N SER A 278 -21.03 4.90 -28.75
CA SER A 278 -19.75 5.30 -29.32
C SER A 278 -18.60 4.33 -28.96
N LEU A 279 -18.71 3.64 -27.82
CA LEU A 279 -17.75 2.62 -27.40
C LEU A 279 -17.88 1.35 -28.24
N THR A 280 -19.10 0.89 -28.49
CA THR A 280 -19.36 -0.31 -29.33
C THR A 280 -18.97 -0.10 -30.79
N MET A 281 -19.01 1.15 -31.28
CA MET A 281 -18.57 1.51 -32.62
C MET A 281 -17.04 1.69 -32.74
N THR A 282 -16.28 1.55 -31.64
CA THR A 282 -14.81 1.69 -31.69
C THR A 282 -14.18 0.45 -32.35
N PRO A 283 -13.34 0.60 -33.39
CA PRO A 283 -12.75 -0.55 -34.08
C PRO A 283 -11.91 -1.45 -33.16
N GLY A 284 -12.08 -2.77 -33.28
CA GLY A 284 -11.33 -3.75 -32.50
C GLY A 284 -11.77 -3.88 -31.04
N VAL A 285 -12.91 -3.28 -30.68
CA VAL A 285 -13.53 -3.41 -29.36
C VAL A 285 -14.68 -4.43 -29.42
N THR A 286 -14.70 -5.32 -28.45
CA THR A 286 -15.84 -6.21 -28.18
C THR A 286 -16.46 -5.80 -26.85
N VAL A 287 -17.78 -5.59 -26.82
CA VAL A 287 -18.49 -5.19 -25.60
C VAL A 287 -19.41 -6.31 -25.15
N ASN A 288 -19.22 -6.75 -23.92
CA ASN A 288 -20.07 -7.70 -23.22
C ASN A 288 -20.80 -6.97 -22.09
N VAL A 289 -22.11 -7.16 -22.03
CA VAL A 289 -22.97 -6.55 -21.00
C VAL A 289 -23.59 -7.67 -20.18
N SER A 290 -23.46 -7.59 -18.87
CA SER A 290 -24.12 -8.50 -17.94
C SER A 290 -24.85 -7.70 -16.88
N ASP A 291 -26.15 -7.92 -16.74
CA ASP A 291 -26.98 -7.26 -15.74
C ASP A 291 -27.00 -8.06 -14.44
N ASP A 292 -26.91 -7.36 -13.31
CA ASP A 292 -27.31 -7.85 -12.00
C ASP A 292 -28.44 -6.96 -11.43
N TYR A 293 -29.04 -7.36 -10.30
CA TYR A 293 -30.18 -6.65 -9.72
C TYR A 293 -29.87 -5.18 -9.35
N ARG A 294 -28.59 -4.80 -9.19
CA ARG A 294 -28.18 -3.49 -8.65
C ARG A 294 -27.37 -2.66 -9.65
N SER A 295 -26.90 -3.26 -10.72
CA SER A 295 -25.99 -2.64 -11.66
C SER A 295 -25.89 -3.41 -12.97
N ARG A 296 -25.51 -2.67 -14.02
CA ARG A 296 -25.16 -3.22 -15.32
C ARG A 296 -23.64 -3.24 -15.44
N ARG A 297 -23.04 -4.43 -15.42
CA ARG A 297 -21.61 -4.60 -15.68
C ARG A 297 -21.35 -4.49 -17.18
N ILE A 298 -20.45 -3.60 -17.55
CA ILE A 298 -19.94 -3.45 -18.90
C ILE A 298 -18.51 -3.93 -18.92
N GLN A 299 -18.22 -4.86 -19.82
CA GLN A 299 -16.88 -5.38 -20.09
C GLN A 299 -16.54 -5.12 -21.55
N VAL A 300 -15.33 -4.64 -21.76
CA VAL A 300 -14.85 -4.12 -23.03
C VAL A 300 -13.49 -4.74 -23.26
N ASP A 301 -13.42 -5.64 -24.22
CA ASP A 301 -12.18 -6.28 -24.65
C ASP A 301 -11.65 -5.52 -25.87
N ARG A 302 -10.43 -4.96 -25.75
CA ARG A 302 -9.75 -4.24 -26.83
C ARG A 302 -8.38 -4.85 -27.03
N LEU A 303 -8.26 -5.77 -27.99
CA LEU A 303 -7.03 -6.51 -28.29
C LEU A 303 -6.46 -7.25 -27.05
N LYS A 304 -5.49 -6.65 -26.36
CA LYS A 304 -4.83 -7.19 -25.16
C LYS A 304 -5.25 -6.49 -23.86
N SER A 305 -6.09 -5.45 -23.96
CA SER A 305 -6.59 -4.69 -22.81
C SER A 305 -7.97 -5.20 -22.43
N LYS A 306 -8.20 -5.34 -21.12
CA LYS A 306 -9.51 -5.65 -20.54
C LYS A 306 -9.99 -4.45 -19.75
N ILE A 307 -11.19 -3.99 -20.08
CA ILE A 307 -11.74 -2.76 -19.53
C ILE A 307 -13.12 -3.07 -18.96
N ALA A 308 -13.43 -2.57 -17.78
CA ALA A 308 -14.70 -2.85 -17.15
C ALA A 308 -15.15 -1.74 -16.20
N PHE A 309 -16.47 -1.65 -16.01
CA PHE A 309 -17.11 -0.80 -15.01
C PHE A 309 -18.56 -1.28 -14.79
N ASN A 310 -19.18 -0.85 -13.69
CA ASN A 310 -20.56 -1.15 -13.36
C ASN A 310 -21.38 0.13 -13.40
N LEU A 311 -22.43 0.18 -14.21
CA LEU A 311 -23.40 1.27 -14.16
C LEU A 311 -24.41 1.02 -13.07
N LEU A 312 -24.54 1.96 -12.14
CA LEU A 312 -25.59 1.90 -11.13
C LEU A 312 -26.95 2.19 -11.79
N THR A 313 -27.96 1.41 -11.43
CA THR A 313 -29.35 1.70 -11.82
C THR A 313 -29.87 2.88 -10.98
N GLU A 314 -30.60 3.81 -11.61
CA GLU A 314 -31.09 5.05 -10.96
C GLU A 314 -31.98 4.78 -9.74
N GLU A 315 -32.60 3.60 -9.66
CA GLU A 315 -33.50 3.17 -8.58
C GLU A 315 -32.85 3.08 -7.18
N ILE A 316 -31.52 3.19 -7.06
CA ILE A 316 -30.80 3.07 -5.79
C ILE A 316 -30.80 4.40 -4.99
N PHE A 317 -31.22 5.51 -5.60
CA PHE A 317 -31.17 6.85 -4.98
C PHE A 317 -32.55 7.47 -4.65
N THR A 318 -33.63 6.72 -4.84
CA THR A 318 -35.02 7.05 -4.44
C THR A 318 -35.49 6.12 -3.33
#